data_AF-A0A6V7UG72-F1
#
_entry.id   AF-A0A6V7UG72-F1
#
_cell.length_a   1.000
_cell.length_b   1.000
_cell.length_c   1.000
_cell.angle_alpha   90.00
_cell.angle_beta   90.00
_cell.angle_gamma   90.00
#
_symmetry.space_group_name_H-M   'P 1'
#
loop_
_entity.id
_entity.type
_entity.pdbx_description
1 polymer ?
#
loop_
_entity_poly.entity_id
_entity_poly.type
_entity_poly.pdbx_seq_one_letter_code
_entity_poly.pdbx_strand_id
1 'polypeptide(L)'
;MNLWRKKKKMNRKSQSAGVLAHIVSDGDERWAESGVNIPREDVNRKIVKATEKWDLQARRFINYRSFKPIICLLPQWHSEGAQQWAVWALANLTTTDRKKYCRFIIDEGGLELLENLSVDARSTEAIKNLANIVLRNIDEWKRNIIEVNEEDLEMVDD
;
A
#
# COMPACT_ATOMS: atom_id res chain seq x y z
N MET A 1 -12.63 12.88 -21.96
CA MET A 1 -11.39 12.09 -21.73
C MET A 1 -11.77 10.63 -21.53
N ASN A 2 -11.33 9.74 -22.42
CA ASN A 2 -11.66 8.30 -22.41
C ASN A 2 -11.06 7.56 -21.20
N LEU A 3 -11.75 6.52 -20.72
CA LEU A 3 -11.47 5.78 -19.47
C LEU A 3 -10.03 5.28 -19.39
N TRP A 4 -9.48 4.83 -20.52
CA TRP A 4 -8.09 4.36 -20.62
C TRP A 4 -7.07 5.47 -20.32
N ARG A 5 -7.28 6.70 -20.81
CA ARG A 5 -6.42 7.85 -20.50
C ARG A 5 -6.48 8.23 -19.01
N LYS A 6 -7.66 8.10 -18.37
CA LYS A 6 -7.81 8.34 -16.92
C LYS A 6 -7.02 7.32 -16.10
N LYS A 7 -7.13 6.02 -16.43
CA LYS A 7 -6.38 4.93 -15.78
C LYS A 7 -4.86 5.10 -15.92
N LYS A 8 -4.37 5.40 -17.14
CA LYS A 8 -2.93 5.64 -17.39
C LYS A 8 -2.40 6.88 -16.66
N LYS A 9 -3.20 7.95 -16.53
CA LYS A 9 -2.84 9.15 -15.77
C LYS A 9 -2.78 8.87 -14.26
N MET A 10 -3.67 8.05 -13.74
CA MET A 10 -3.66 7.63 -12.33
C MET A 10 -2.40 6.81 -11.99
N ASN A 11 -2.05 5.83 -12.83
CA ASN A 11 -0.86 4.99 -12.60
C ASN A 11 0.45 5.79 -12.54
N ARG A 12 0.61 6.79 -13.42
CA ARG A 12 1.79 7.66 -13.37
C ARG A 12 1.85 8.48 -12.08
N LYS A 13 0.71 9.03 -11.64
CA LYS A 13 0.64 9.82 -10.40
C LYS A 13 1.00 8.98 -9.17
N SER A 14 0.49 7.76 -9.08
CA SER A 14 0.79 6.88 -7.94
C SER A 14 2.24 6.38 -7.94
N GLN A 15 2.88 6.24 -9.11
CA GLN A 15 4.31 5.95 -9.20
C GLN A 15 5.17 7.15 -8.77
N SER A 16 4.90 8.35 -9.27
CA SER A 16 5.64 9.56 -8.89
C SER A 16 5.50 9.89 -7.41
N ALA A 17 4.31 9.72 -6.85
CA ALA A 17 4.10 9.88 -5.42
C ALA A 17 4.87 8.85 -4.58
N GLY A 18 5.11 7.65 -5.11
CA GLY A 18 5.94 6.64 -4.46
C GLY A 18 7.41 7.04 -4.39
N VAL A 19 7.95 7.62 -5.46
CA VAL A 19 9.30 8.20 -5.44
C VAL A 19 9.37 9.31 -4.38
N LEU A 20 8.39 10.20 -4.35
CA LEU A 20 8.35 11.25 -3.33
C LEU A 20 8.21 10.69 -1.91
N ALA A 21 7.38 9.64 -1.71
CA ALA A 21 7.19 8.95 -0.44
C ALA A 21 8.52 8.42 0.12
N HIS A 22 9.35 7.81 -0.72
CA HIS A 22 10.70 7.40 -0.33
C HIS A 22 11.57 8.59 0.08
N ILE A 23 11.60 9.66 -0.72
CA ILE A 23 12.44 10.84 -0.41
C ILE A 23 11.99 11.51 0.90
N VAL A 24 10.68 11.65 1.15
CA VAL A 24 10.20 12.28 2.40
C VAL A 24 10.40 11.39 3.63
N SER A 25 10.56 10.07 3.44
CA SER A 25 10.84 9.12 4.52
C SER A 25 12.30 9.16 4.99
N ASP A 26 13.22 9.73 4.21
CA ASP A 26 14.65 9.82 4.53
C ASP A 26 14.97 10.75 5.72
N GLY A 27 14.01 11.53 6.19
CA GLY A 27 14.11 12.39 7.37
C GLY A 27 14.50 13.84 7.07
N ASP A 28 14.42 14.70 8.09
CA ASP A 28 14.68 16.14 7.95
C ASP A 28 16.14 16.47 7.62
N GLU A 29 17.09 15.71 8.17
CA GLU A 29 18.52 15.89 7.92
C GLU A 29 18.85 15.71 6.43
N ARG A 30 18.50 14.56 5.87
CA ARG A 30 18.70 14.28 4.43
C ARG A 30 17.93 15.24 3.53
N TRP A 31 16.75 15.69 3.98
CA TRP A 31 15.99 16.68 3.23
C TRP A 31 16.71 18.03 3.18
N ALA A 32 17.28 18.49 4.30
CA ALA A 32 18.04 19.73 4.35
C ALA A 32 19.31 19.67 3.47
N GLU A 33 19.99 18.53 3.44
CA GLU A 33 21.19 18.30 2.60
C GLU A 33 20.89 18.30 1.10
N SER A 34 19.64 18.04 0.69
CA SER A 34 19.25 17.97 -0.73
C SER A 34 19.30 19.31 -1.47
N GLY A 35 19.37 20.44 -0.75
CA GLY A 35 19.32 21.78 -1.33
C GLY A 35 17.94 22.17 -1.90
N VAL A 36 16.88 21.42 -1.56
CA VAL A 36 15.51 21.69 -2.01
C VAL A 36 14.86 22.79 -1.17
N ASN A 37 14.40 23.87 -1.82
CA ASN A 37 13.74 25.01 -1.16
C ASN A 37 12.26 24.79 -0.82
N ILE A 38 11.77 23.54 -0.87
CA ILE A 38 10.40 23.18 -0.53
C ILE A 38 10.42 22.48 0.83
N PRO A 39 9.58 22.87 1.81
CA PRO A 39 9.51 22.17 3.08
C PRO A 39 9.12 20.69 2.91
N ARG A 40 9.81 19.77 3.58
CA ARG A 40 9.49 18.32 3.56
C ARG A 40 8.03 18.06 3.89
N GLU A 41 7.56 18.79 4.89
CA GLU A 41 6.21 18.72 5.40
C GLU A 41 5.15 19.15 4.36
N ASP A 42 5.47 20.11 3.48
CA ASP A 42 4.59 20.47 2.36
C ASP A 42 4.44 19.33 1.36
N VAL A 43 5.52 18.58 1.13
CA VAL A 43 5.52 17.41 0.24
C VAL A 43 4.75 16.26 0.88
N ASN A 44 4.96 15.97 2.18
CA ASN A 44 4.15 15.02 2.94
C ASN A 44 2.65 15.29 2.77
N ARG A 45 2.20 16.51 3.07
CA ARG A 45 0.78 16.89 2.94
C ARG A 45 0.26 16.76 1.51
N LYS A 46 1.08 17.05 0.50
CA LYS A 46 0.70 16.88 -0.91
C LYS A 46 0.53 15.42 -1.29
N ILE A 47 1.36 14.52 -0.75
CA ILE A 47 1.22 13.08 -0.95
C ILE A 47 -0.10 12.60 -0.32
N VAL A 48 -0.35 12.93 0.95
CA VAL A 48 -1.59 12.58 1.66
C VAL A 48 -2.82 13.03 0.85
N LYS A 49 -2.93 14.32 0.56
CA LYS A 49 -4.05 14.90 -0.21
C LYS A 49 -4.23 14.30 -1.61
N ALA A 50 -3.16 13.81 -2.21
CA ALA A 50 -3.24 13.15 -3.51
C ALA A 50 -3.83 11.75 -3.38
N THR A 51 -3.35 10.96 -2.42
CA THR A 51 -3.76 9.55 -2.20
C THR A 51 -5.25 9.42 -1.84
N GLU A 52 -5.80 10.35 -1.05
CA GLU A 52 -7.21 10.39 -0.65
C GLU A 52 -8.18 10.45 -1.84
N LYS A 53 -7.71 10.93 -3.00
CA LYS A 53 -8.54 11.13 -4.20
C LYS A 53 -8.45 9.97 -5.19
N TRP A 54 -7.67 8.94 -4.88
CA TRP A 54 -7.42 7.85 -5.82
C TRP A 54 -8.36 6.68 -5.59
N ASP A 55 -8.90 6.17 -6.69
CA ASP A 55 -9.79 5.00 -6.69
C ASP A 55 -9.00 3.72 -6.41
N LEU A 56 -9.38 3.00 -5.34
CA LEU A 56 -8.79 1.73 -4.95
C LEU A 56 -9.06 0.60 -5.96
N GLN A 57 -10.08 0.71 -6.82
CA GLN A 57 -10.37 -0.27 -7.87
C GLN A 57 -9.57 0.00 -9.16
N ALA A 58 -8.81 1.09 -9.22
CA ALA A 58 -8.01 1.42 -10.38
C ALA A 58 -6.85 0.42 -10.53
N ARG A 59 -6.96 -0.50 -11.49
CA ARG A 59 -5.91 -1.50 -11.77
C ARG A 59 -4.59 -0.83 -12.16
N ARG A 60 -3.52 -1.20 -11.46
CA ARG A 60 -2.14 -0.78 -11.77
C ARG A 60 -1.52 -1.76 -12.76
N PHE A 61 -0.93 -1.23 -13.81
CA PHE A 61 -0.19 -2.02 -14.80
C PHE A 61 1.31 -2.02 -14.47
N ILE A 62 1.65 -2.62 -13.32
CA ILE A 62 3.01 -2.72 -12.80
C ILE A 62 3.22 -4.16 -12.34
N ASN A 63 4.31 -4.79 -12.78
CA ASN A 63 4.67 -6.12 -12.31
C ASN A 63 5.66 -5.99 -11.14
N TYR A 64 5.15 -6.07 -9.91
CA TYR A 64 5.99 -6.08 -8.73
C TYR A 64 6.66 -7.44 -8.57
N ARG A 65 7.97 -7.43 -8.30
CA ARG A 65 8.77 -8.62 -7.93
C ARG A 65 9.04 -8.72 -6.44
N SER A 66 8.81 -7.63 -5.70
CA SER A 66 8.91 -7.54 -4.25
C SER A 66 8.08 -6.33 -3.78
N PHE A 67 7.54 -6.41 -2.57
CA PHE A 67 6.87 -5.33 -1.85
C PHE A 67 7.74 -4.73 -0.75
N LYS A 68 8.95 -5.23 -0.48
CA LYS A 68 9.89 -4.67 0.51
C LYS A 68 10.05 -3.15 0.42
N PRO A 69 10.17 -2.52 -0.77
CA PRO A 69 10.22 -1.06 -0.86
C PRO A 69 8.94 -0.36 -0.42
N ILE A 70 7.77 -0.99 -0.58
CA ILE A 70 6.50 -0.43 -0.09
C ILE A 70 6.35 -0.69 1.41
N ILE A 71 6.65 -1.91 1.85
CA ILE A 71 6.49 -2.36 3.24
C ILE A 71 7.42 -1.59 4.19
N CYS A 72 8.64 -1.25 3.77
CA CYS A 72 9.58 -0.51 4.61
C CYS A 72 9.11 0.92 4.98
N LEU A 73 8.11 1.45 4.25
CA LEU A 73 7.51 2.75 4.54
C LEU A 73 6.41 2.69 5.61
N LEU A 74 5.85 1.51 5.91
CA LEU A 74 4.78 1.37 6.90
C LEU A 74 5.19 1.85 8.32
N PRO A 75 6.39 1.55 8.85
CA PRO A 75 6.78 2.01 10.19
C PRO A 75 7.40 3.43 10.22
N GLN A 76 7.28 4.23 9.15
CA GLN A 76 7.89 5.57 9.06
C GLN A 76 7.00 6.64 9.72
N TRP A 77 6.89 6.60 11.05
CA TRP A 77 6.00 7.48 11.84
C TRP A 77 6.29 8.98 11.70
N HIS A 78 7.51 9.36 11.28
CA HIS A 78 7.89 10.75 11.01
C HIS A 78 7.52 11.23 9.60
N SER A 79 6.81 10.40 8.81
CA SER A 79 6.35 10.74 7.46
C SER A 79 4.98 10.10 7.18
N GLU A 80 3.92 10.81 7.57
CA GLU A 80 2.54 10.41 7.26
C GLU A 80 2.33 10.24 5.75
N GLY A 81 2.91 11.11 4.92
CA GLY A 81 2.83 11.00 3.47
C GLY A 81 3.38 9.68 2.93
N ALA A 82 4.51 9.20 3.48
CA ALA A 82 5.07 7.92 3.12
C ALA A 82 4.17 6.75 3.55
N GLN A 83 3.72 6.76 4.81
CA GLN A 83 2.82 5.72 5.35
C GLN A 83 1.51 5.65 4.55
N GLN A 84 0.86 6.80 4.34
CA GLN A 84 -0.40 6.92 3.60
C GLN A 84 -0.27 6.40 2.17
N TRP A 85 0.81 6.74 1.46
CA TRP A 85 1.05 6.21 0.12
C TRP A 85 1.26 4.68 0.14
N ALA A 86 2.06 4.18 1.09
CA ALA A 86 2.40 2.77 1.18
C ALA A 86 1.16 1.92 1.47
N VAL A 87 0.38 2.29 2.48
CA VAL A 87 -0.85 1.56 2.84
C VAL A 87 -1.90 1.65 1.74
N TRP A 88 -2.05 2.82 1.07
CA TRP A 88 -2.93 2.96 -0.09
C TRP A 88 -2.50 2.04 -1.24
N ALA A 89 -1.20 1.96 -1.52
CA ALA A 89 -0.65 1.10 -2.57
C ALA A 89 -0.96 -0.37 -2.30
N LEU A 90 -0.77 -0.85 -1.08
CA LEU A 90 -1.09 -2.22 -0.67
C LEU A 90 -2.61 -2.49 -0.71
N ALA A 91 -3.44 -1.53 -0.29
CA ALA A 91 -4.89 -1.64 -0.34
C ALA A 91 -5.38 -1.78 -1.79
N ASN A 92 -4.90 -0.92 -2.70
CA ASN A 92 -5.24 -1.01 -4.11
C ASN A 92 -4.77 -2.32 -4.76
N LEU A 93 -3.55 -2.78 -4.46
CA LEU A 93 -3.01 -4.01 -5.03
C LEU A 93 -3.81 -5.22 -4.59
N THR A 94 -4.04 -5.38 -3.28
CA THR A 94 -4.84 -6.51 -2.76
C THR A 94 -6.31 -6.46 -3.16
N THR A 95 -6.85 -5.27 -3.41
CA THR A 95 -8.22 -5.11 -3.92
C THR A 95 -8.34 -5.50 -5.40
N THR A 96 -7.30 -5.25 -6.21
CA THR A 96 -7.35 -5.48 -7.67
C THR A 96 -6.82 -6.85 -8.09
N ASP A 97 -6.00 -7.49 -7.27
CA ASP A 97 -5.50 -8.86 -7.48
C ASP A 97 -5.08 -9.49 -6.14
N ARG A 98 -6.08 -9.95 -5.40
CA ARG A 98 -5.93 -10.52 -4.07
C ARG A 98 -5.04 -11.76 -4.05
N LYS A 99 -5.31 -12.70 -4.96
CA LYS A 99 -4.60 -14.00 -5.04
C LYS A 99 -3.10 -13.81 -5.21
N LYS A 100 -2.68 -12.84 -6.03
CA LYS A 100 -1.26 -12.56 -6.27
C LYS A 100 -0.63 -11.80 -5.11
N TYR A 101 -1.27 -10.75 -4.63
CA TYR A 101 -0.58 -9.74 -3.81
C TYR A 101 -0.70 -9.95 -2.30
N CYS A 102 -1.74 -10.63 -1.80
CA CYS A 102 -1.81 -10.96 -0.37
C CYS A 102 -0.64 -11.86 0.08
N ARG A 103 -0.24 -12.81 -0.77
CA ARG A 103 0.92 -13.68 -0.50
C ARG A 103 2.21 -12.88 -0.31
N PHE A 104 2.49 -11.92 -1.19
CA PHE A 104 3.72 -11.11 -1.13
C PHE A 104 3.79 -10.28 0.16
N ILE A 105 2.66 -9.74 0.62
CA ILE A 105 2.62 -8.97 1.87
C ILE A 105 3.00 -9.86 3.05
N ILE A 106 2.46 -11.07 3.12
CA ILE A 106 2.72 -11.99 4.22
C ILE A 106 4.17 -12.49 4.19
N ASP A 107 4.63 -12.97 3.04
CA ASP A 107 5.97 -13.55 2.88
C ASP A 107 7.09 -12.51 3.16
N GLU A 108 6.80 -11.23 2.99
CA GLU A 108 7.75 -10.14 3.24
C GLU A 108 7.49 -9.39 4.56
N GLY A 109 6.72 -9.97 5.49
CA GLY A 109 6.55 -9.47 6.86
C GLY A 109 5.66 -8.24 7.00
N GLY A 110 4.85 -7.92 5.99
CA GLY A 110 3.95 -6.76 6.02
C GLY A 110 2.71 -6.94 6.91
N LEU A 111 2.34 -8.18 7.25
CA LEU A 111 1.12 -8.46 8.03
C LEU A 111 1.17 -7.82 9.43
N GLU A 112 2.22 -8.10 10.20
CA GLU A 112 2.40 -7.55 11.56
C GLU A 112 2.47 -6.01 11.56
N LEU A 113 3.13 -5.44 10.55
CA LEU A 113 3.19 -3.98 10.38
C LEU A 113 1.80 -3.39 10.13
N LEU A 114 0.96 -4.03 9.32
CA LEU A 114 -0.40 -3.58 9.04
C LEU A 114 -1.32 -3.73 10.25
N GLU A 115 -1.18 -4.82 11.02
CA GLU A 115 -1.90 -5.02 12.28
C GLU A 115 -1.53 -3.95 13.32
N ASN A 116 -0.24 -3.60 13.42
CA ASN A 116 0.19 -2.50 14.28
C ASN A 116 -0.40 -1.17 13.80
N LEU A 117 -0.31 -0.87 12.49
CA LEU A 117 -0.83 0.37 11.92
C LEU A 117 -2.34 0.55 12.16
N SER A 118 -3.13 -0.53 12.19
CA SER A 118 -4.58 -0.44 12.35
C SER A 118 -5.02 -0.06 13.78
N VAL A 119 -4.16 -0.29 14.78
CA VAL A 119 -4.49 -0.03 16.19
C VAL A 119 -3.67 1.09 16.83
N ASP A 120 -2.45 1.38 16.33
CA ASP A 120 -1.56 2.39 16.91
C ASP A 120 -2.21 3.78 16.98
N ALA A 121 -2.03 4.48 18.11
CA ALA A 121 -2.62 5.79 18.34
C ALA A 121 -2.01 6.90 17.45
N ARG A 122 -0.80 6.69 16.92
CA ARG A 122 -0.11 7.62 16.02
C ARG A 122 -0.65 7.55 14.59
N SER A 123 -1.27 6.44 14.21
CA SER A 123 -1.89 6.29 12.89
C SER A 123 -3.12 7.18 12.77
N THR A 124 -3.24 7.90 11.65
CA THR A 124 -4.46 8.63 11.32
C THR A 124 -5.59 7.66 10.99
N GLU A 125 -6.84 8.13 11.11
CA GLU A 125 -8.01 7.32 10.78
C GLU A 125 -8.01 6.85 9.32
N ALA A 126 -7.48 7.67 8.40
CA ALA A 126 -7.33 7.29 7.00
C ALA A 126 -6.36 6.11 6.82
N ILE A 127 -5.22 6.12 7.52
CA ILE A 127 -4.23 5.03 7.50
C ILE A 127 -4.85 3.76 8.08
N LYS A 128 -5.55 3.86 9.23
CA LYS A 128 -6.20 2.72 9.88
C LYS A 128 -7.23 2.07 8.96
N ASN A 129 -8.07 2.88 8.31
CA ASN A 129 -9.07 2.38 7.36
C ASN A 129 -8.44 1.65 6.17
N LEU A 130 -7.35 2.19 5.60
CA LEU A 130 -6.63 1.52 4.52
C LEU A 130 -5.95 0.24 4.99
N ALA A 131 -5.34 0.23 6.18
CA ALA A 131 -4.74 -0.96 6.77
C ALA A 131 -5.80 -2.06 6.96
N ASN A 132 -6.96 -1.73 7.51
CA ASN A 132 -8.07 -2.65 7.70
C ASN A 132 -8.60 -3.23 6.36
N ILE A 133 -8.60 -2.45 5.27
CA ILE A 133 -8.93 -2.97 3.94
C ILE A 133 -7.93 -4.06 3.52
N VAL A 134 -6.63 -3.83 3.72
CA VAL A 134 -5.59 -4.82 3.39
C VAL A 134 -5.74 -6.08 4.24
N LEU A 135 -5.93 -5.91 5.55
CA LEU A 135 -6.09 -7.01 6.51
C LEU A 135 -7.31 -7.87 6.14
N ARG A 136 -8.45 -7.25 5.84
CA ARG A 136 -9.65 -7.96 5.37
C ARG A 136 -9.40 -8.71 4.07
N ASN A 137 -8.70 -8.09 3.11
CA ASN A 137 -8.35 -8.77 1.86
C ASN A 137 -7.44 -9.99 2.12
N ILE A 138 -6.51 -9.92 3.08
CA ILE A 138 -5.67 -11.05 3.47
C ILE A 138 -6.50 -12.15 4.13
N ASP A 139 -7.42 -11.81 5.03
CA ASP A 139 -8.30 -12.77 5.68
C ASP A 139 -9.18 -13.52 4.66
N GLU A 140 -9.86 -12.78 3.78
CA GLU A 140 -10.65 -13.36 2.70
C GLU A 140 -9.79 -14.28 1.80
N TRP A 141 -8.56 -13.88 1.50
CA TRP A 141 -7.65 -14.70 0.69
C TRP A 141 -7.27 -16.01 1.39
N LYS A 142 -6.97 -15.97 2.70
CA LYS A 142 -6.65 -17.17 3.48
C LYS A 142 -7.82 -18.15 3.52
N ARG A 143 -9.05 -17.65 3.76
CA ARG A 143 -10.26 -18.48 3.78
C ARG A 143 -10.48 -19.20 2.45
N ASN A 144 -10.37 -18.49 1.33
CA ASN A 144 -10.50 -19.10 0.00
C ASN A 144 -9.43 -20.18 -0.29
N ILE A 145 -8.24 -20.09 0.30
CA ILE A 145 -7.21 -21.14 0.13
C ILE A 145 -7.56 -22.39 0.93
N ILE A 146 -8.08 -22.21 2.14
CA ILE A 146 -8.48 -23.33 3.00
C ILE A 146 -9.64 -24.09 2.36
N GLU A 147 -10.67 -23.39 1.90
CA GLU A 147 -11.84 -24.00 1.22
C GLU A 147 -11.42 -24.83 0.00
N VAL A 148 -10.54 -24.32 -0.86
CA VAL A 148 -10.03 -25.06 -2.04
C VAL A 148 -9.25 -26.31 -1.62
N ASN A 149 -8.43 -26.23 -0.56
CA ASN A 149 -7.66 -27.39 -0.11
C ASN A 149 -8.56 -28.47 0.52
N GLU A 150 -9.66 -28.10 1.17
CA GLU A 150 -10.64 -29.04 1.73
C GLU A 150 -11.42 -29.75 0.63
N GLU A 151 -11.88 -29.03 -0.41
CA GLU A 151 -12.51 -29.62 -1.60
C GLU A 151 -11.56 -30.59 -2.34
N ASP A 152 -10.27 -30.23 -2.48
CA ASP A 152 -9.26 -31.09 -3.11
C ASP A 152 -8.98 -32.37 -2.29
N LEU A 153 -9.17 -32.36 -0.96
CA LEU A 153 -8.98 -33.53 -0.09
C LEU A 153 -10.19 -34.48 -0.12
N GLU A 154 -11.41 -33.95 -0.19
CA GLU A 154 -12.63 -34.77 -0.28
C GLU A 154 -12.76 -35.53 -1.62
N MET A 155 -12.09 -35.07 -2.68
CA MET A 155 -12.13 -35.67 -4.02
C MET A 155 -11.11 -36.81 -4.25
N VAL A 156 -10.31 -37.18 -3.25
CA VAL A 156 -9.26 -38.21 -3.36
C VAL A 156 -9.70 -39.57 -2.78
N ASP A 157 -10.88 -39.63 -2.15
CA ASP A 157 -11.39 -40.82 -1.46
C ASP A 157 -12.38 -41.70 -2.29
N ASP A 158 -12.52 -41.47 -3.61
CA ASP A 158 -13.30 -42.30 -4.56
C ASP A 158 -12.41 -43.05 -5.57
#